data_AF-A0A821DBB0-F1
#
_entry.id   AF-A0A821DBB0-F1
#
_cell.length_a   1.000
_cell.length_b   1.000
_cell.length_c   1.000
_cell.angle_alpha   90.00
_cell.angle_beta   90.00
_cell.angle_gamma   90.00
#
_symmetry.space_group_name_H-M   'P 1'
#
loop_
_entity.id
_entity.type
_entity.pdbx_description
1 polymer ?
#
loop_
_entity_poly.entity_id
_entity_poly.type
_entity_poly.pdbx_seq_one_letter_code
_entity_poly.pdbx_strand_id
1 'polypeptide(L)' 'SKSIPHASSPRLRTAIIKFDYEALDSNELSVLAKETVNIISDGDDSDWVTVEKQLSKQHGRVPRAYLQIDASLS' A
#
# COMPACT_ATOMS: atom_id res chain seq x y z
N SER A 1 -32.50 17.19 -6.42
CA SER A 1 -31.92 16.20 -7.36
C SER A 1 -30.48 16.55 -7.69
N LYS A 2 -29.52 15.69 -7.33
CA LYS A 2 -28.18 15.50 -7.93
C LYS A 2 -27.45 14.48 -7.03
N SER A 3 -27.52 13.18 -7.29
CA SER A 3 -26.76 12.35 -8.26
C SER A 3 -25.88 11.39 -7.44
N ILE A 4 -26.13 10.09 -7.63
CA ILE A 4 -25.53 8.90 -7.03
C ILE A 4 -24.04 8.77 -7.47
N PRO A 5 -23.13 8.17 -6.66
CA PRO A 5 -21.68 8.38 -6.76
C PRO A 5 -21.04 7.65 -7.93
N HIS A 6 -20.06 8.29 -8.58
CA HIS A 6 -19.06 7.58 -9.39
C HIS A 6 -17.95 7.07 -8.45
N ALA A 7 -18.26 6.04 -7.65
CA ALA A 7 -17.19 5.26 -7.03
C ALA A 7 -16.62 4.35 -8.13
N SER A 8 -15.71 4.88 -8.94
CA SER A 8 -14.76 4.05 -9.68
C SER A 8 -14.11 3.15 -8.64
N SER A 9 -14.37 1.84 -8.68
CA SER A 9 -13.70 0.90 -7.79
C SER A 9 -12.20 1.18 -7.90
N PRO A 10 -11.50 1.54 -6.80
CA PRO A 10 -10.08 1.80 -6.89
C PRO A 10 -9.44 0.53 -7.44
N ARG A 11 -8.71 0.66 -8.55
CA ARG A 11 -7.87 -0.43 -9.04
C ARG A 11 -6.92 -0.76 -7.89
N LEU A 12 -7.09 -1.93 -7.29
CA LEU A 12 -6.22 -2.38 -6.22
C LEU A 12 -4.84 -2.62 -6.85
N ARG A 13 -3.94 -1.64 -6.72
CA ARG A 13 -2.53 -1.82 -7.04
C ARG A 13 -1.90 -2.68 -5.96
N THR A 14 -1.03 -3.60 -6.35
CA THR A 14 -0.30 -4.46 -5.43
C THR A 14 1.19 -4.12 -5.46
N ALA A 15 1.88 -4.52 -4.40
CA ALA A 15 3.33 -4.44 -4.32
C ALA A 15 3.91 -5.68 -3.65
N ILE A 16 5.16 -5.98 -3.99
CA ILE A 16 5.99 -6.95 -3.29
C ILE A 16 6.96 -6.22 -2.36
N ILE A 17 7.04 -6.67 -1.12
CA ILE A 17 8.03 -6.17 -0.16
C ILE A 17 9.40 -6.76 -0.52
N LYS A 18 10.41 -5.91 -0.70
CA LYS A 18 11.77 -6.34 -1.07
C LYS A 18 12.64 -6.67 0.14
N PHE A 19 12.41 -5.97 1.25
CA PHE A 19 13.19 -6.07 2.49
C PHE A 19 12.26 -6.05 3.69
N ASP A 20 12.66 -6.74 4.75
CA ASP A 20 11.98 -6.65 6.04
C ASP A 20 12.00 -5.19 6.52
N TYR A 21 10.89 -4.75 7.11
CA TYR A 21 10.78 -3.45 7.74
C TYR A 21 10.08 -3.61 9.08
N GLU A 22 10.66 -3.03 10.13
CA GLU A 22 10.08 -2.97 11.46
C GLU A 22 9.51 -1.56 11.68
N ALA A 23 8.22 -1.48 12.00
CA ALA A 23 7.54 -0.22 12.27
C ALA A 23 8.17 0.50 13.47
N LEU A 24 8.43 1.80 13.33
CA LEU A 24 9.00 2.64 14.38
C LEU A 24 7.92 3.26 15.28
N ASP A 25 6.71 3.41 14.75
CA ASP A 25 5.55 3.96 15.46
C ASP A 25 4.24 3.29 15.03
N SER A 26 3.12 3.73 15.63
CA SER A 26 1.79 3.15 15.39
C SER A 26 1.18 3.44 14.02
N ASN A 27 1.77 4.36 13.25
CA ASN A 27 1.29 4.76 11.92
C ASN A 27 2.00 3.98 10.81
N GLU A 28 3.05 3.24 11.15
CA GLU A 28 3.84 2.39 10.28
C GLU A 28 3.42 0.92 10.38
N LEU A 29 3.82 0.11 9.40
CA LEU A 29 3.48 -1.31 9.36
C LEU A 29 4.73 -2.18 9.23
N SER A 30 4.94 -3.09 10.18
CA SER A 30 5.99 -4.09 10.06
C SER A 30 5.65 -5.10 8.97
N VAL A 31 6.57 -5.33 8.04
CA VAL A 31 6.40 -6.20 6.87
C VAL A 31 7.61 -7.10 6.68
N LEU A 32 7.39 -8.27 6.08
CA LEU A 32 8.46 -9.20 5.73
C LEU A 32 8.71 -9.18 4.22
N ALA A 33 9.97 -9.36 3.84
CA ALA A 33 10.38 -9.53 2.46
C ALA A 33 9.58 -10.66 1.80
N LYS A 34 9.24 -10.45 0.53
CA LYS A 34 8.42 -11.31 -0.32
C LYS A 34 6.92 -11.36 0.06
N GLU A 35 6.46 -10.62 1.07
CA GLU A 35 5.03 -10.42 1.29
C GLU A 35 4.41 -9.65 0.11
N THR A 36 3.19 -10.05 -0.28
CA THR A 36 2.36 -9.29 -1.22
C THR A 36 1.37 -8.44 -0.43
N VAL A 37 1.34 -7.14 -0.73
CA VAL A 37 0.47 -6.17 -0.06
C VAL A 37 -0.38 -5.41 -1.07
N ASN A 38 -1.54 -4.93 -0.61
CA ASN A 38 -2.37 -4.02 -1.40
C ASN A 38 -1.94 -2.58 -1.11
N ILE A 39 -1.80 -1.75 -2.14
CA ILE A 39 -1.57 -0.32 -1.99
C ILE A 39 -2.92 0.36 -1.75
N ILE A 40 -3.07 1.01 -0.59
CA ILE A 40 -4.24 1.83 -0.28
C ILE A 40 -4.05 3.23 -0.86
N SER A 41 -2.85 3.80 -0.65
CA SER A 41 -2.48 5.12 -1.17
C SER A 41 -0.97 5.16 -1.35
N ASP A 42 -0.54 5.56 -2.53
CA ASP A 42 0.86 5.78 -2.90
C ASP A 42 1.29 7.24 -2.74
N GLY A 43 0.39 8.12 -2.27
CA GLY A 43 0.65 9.51 -1.89
C GLY A 43 1.67 10.16 -2.81
N ASP A 44 1.27 10.49 -4.04
CA ASP A 44 2.14 11.07 -5.08
C ASP A 44 3.18 12.04 -4.47
N ASP A 45 4.46 11.74 -4.75
CA ASP A 45 5.68 12.41 -4.26
C ASP A 45 6.11 12.16 -2.79
N SER A 46 5.55 11.15 -2.12
CA SER A 46 5.99 10.71 -0.78
C SER A 46 7.07 9.61 -0.81
N ASP A 47 7.99 9.65 0.16
CA ASP A 47 8.90 8.53 0.46
C ASP A 47 8.18 7.34 1.13
N TRP A 48 6.87 7.44 1.37
CA TRP A 48 6.05 6.47 2.08
C TRP A 48 4.83 6.04 1.29
N VAL A 49 4.52 4.76 1.34
CA VAL A 49 3.32 4.15 0.76
C VAL A 49 2.48 3.56 1.88
N THR A 50 1.17 3.80 1.87
CA THR A 50 0.25 3.14 2.79
C THR A 50 -0.23 1.84 2.17
N VAL A 51 0.03 0.73 2.85
CA VAL A 51 -0.31 -0.61 2.37
C VAL A 51 -1.18 -1.37 3.35
N GLU A 52 -1.86 -2.40 2.85
CA GLU A 52 -2.63 -3.36 3.64
C GLU A 52 -2.07 -4.77 3.44
N LYS A 53 -1.85 -5.50 4.54
CA LYS A 53 -1.59 -6.95 4.49
C LYS A 53 -2.84 -7.69 4.06
N GLN A 54 -2.72 -8.54 3.04
CA GLN A 54 -3.86 -9.26 2.46
C GLN A 54 -4.56 -10.19 3.47
N LEU A 55 -3.78 -10.84 4.35
CA LEU A 55 -4.29 -11.81 5.32
C LEU A 55 -4.80 -11.17 6.61
N SER A 56 -4.01 -10.29 7.24
CA SER A 56 -4.34 -9.74 8.57
C SER A 56 -5.19 -8.47 8.52
N LYS A 57 -5.35 -7.85 7.35
CA LYS A 57 -6.01 -6.54 7.17
C LYS A 57 -5.38 -5.40 7.97
N GLN A 58 -4.19 -5.61 8.52
CA GLN A 58 -3.39 -4.54 9.11
C GLN A 58 -2.88 -3.62 8.02
N HIS A 59 -2.89 -2.32 8.30
CA HIS A 59 -2.42 -1.31 7.38
C HIS A 59 -1.52 -0.30 8.08
N GLY A 60 -0.70 0.36 7.30
CA GLY A 60 0.18 1.42 7.77
C GLY A 60 1.18 1.81 6.69
N ARG A 61 2.02 2.77 7.03
CA ARG A 61 3.07 3.28 6.15
C ARG A 61 4.27 2.34 6.09
N VAL A 62 4.82 2.19 4.90
CA VAL A 62 6.10 1.50 4.63
C VAL A 62 6.94 2.40 3.72
N PRO A 63 8.28 2.47 3.87
CA PRO A 63 9.12 3.28 3.00
C PRO A 63 9.02 2.79 1.55
N ARG A 64 8.73 3.68 0.60
CA ARG A 64 8.57 3.38 -0.83
C ARG A 64 9.75 2.60 -1.41
N ALA A 65 10.96 2.90 -0.95
CA ALA A 65 12.18 2.22 -1.36
C ALA A 65 12.19 0.71 -1.03
N TYR A 66 11.36 0.26 -0.09
CA TYR A 66 11.26 -1.14 0.35
C TYR A 66 10.23 -1.93 -0.46
N LEU A 67 9.46 -1.27 -1.32
CA LEU A 67 8.47 -1.94 -2.17
C LEU A 67 8.99 -2.05 -3.61
N GLN A 68 8.46 -3.05 -4.30
CA GLN A 68 8.36 -3.09 -5.75
C GLN A 68 6.88 -2.99 -6.09
N ILE A 69 6.45 -1.82 -6.57
CA ILE A 69 5.07 -1.58 -6.99
C ILE A 69 4.87 -2.27 -8.34
N ASP A 70 3.82 -3.08 -8.44
CA ASP A 70 3.41 -3.65 -9.72
C ASP A 70 2.77 -2.53 -10.54
N ALA A 71 3.53 -2.02 -11.54
CA ALA A 71 3.10 -0.93 -12.42
C ALA A 71 2.19 -1.42 -13.55
N SER A 72 1.70 -2.66 -13.51
CA SER A 72 0.84 -3.19 -14.56
C SER A 72 -0.52 -2.47 -14.50
N LEU A 73 -0.71 -1.56 -15.46
CA LEU A 73 -1.88 -0.75 -15.80
C LEU A 73 -1.91 0.68 -15.23
N SER A 74 -1.15 1.57 -15.90
CA SER A 74 -1.52 2.98 -16.10
C SER A 74 -2.53 3.11 -17.24
#